data_AF-A0A972JXV2-F1
#
_entry.id   AF-A0A972JXV2-F1
#
_cell.length_a   1.000
_cell.length_b   1.000
_cell.length_c   1.000
_cell.angle_alpha   90.00
_cell.angle_beta   90.00
_cell.angle_gamma   90.00
#
_symmetry.space_group_name_H-M   'P 1'
#
loop_
_entity.id
_entity.type
_entity.pdbx_description
1 polymer ?
#
loop_
_entity_poly.entity_id
_entity_poly.type
_entity_poly.pdbx_seq_one_letter_code
_entity_poly.pdbx_strand_id
1 'polypeptide(L)'
;MGLEKIKKFINDGRYLELRMEKEKLHILKNTIREEQDQLDIKRMVWAELGVVGEFQIYKRFDYNSIELKHILHSIGILPLVSYIKGNNLTDEELDKIDHIFPRKKRYLRFYPNQKLMQCQNVPVFNTEINDLNLIEKVDLWRQSYRNFEQLNNSWNRERKIALASPELSINTKFPFECGTFSILESPPIYRTDILIGFLDTETILKKAVVDIVKLEDFAARGFINFSDLKLFRKVVDVQRRYWLITLQKEKDKKVYWENRLKKLSMLSQI
;
A
#
# COMPACT_ATOMS: atom_id res chain seq x y z
N MET A 1 -7.79 21.74 -16.66
CA MET A 1 -7.09 22.47 -15.56
C MET A 1 -6.19 21.57 -14.69
N GLY A 2 -6.56 20.32 -14.40
CA GLY A 2 -5.75 19.44 -13.55
C GLY A 2 -4.46 18.94 -14.21
N LEU A 3 -4.46 18.72 -15.53
CA LEU A 3 -3.29 18.30 -16.30
C LEU A 3 -2.16 19.36 -16.27
N GLU A 4 -2.53 20.64 -16.33
CA GLU A 4 -1.54 21.74 -16.31
C GLU A 4 -0.86 21.87 -14.95
N LYS A 5 -1.58 21.63 -13.85
CA LYS A 5 -0.98 21.65 -12.51
C LYS A 5 0.05 20.54 -12.32
N ILE A 6 -0.23 19.33 -12.80
CA ILE A 6 0.73 18.22 -12.70
C ILE A 6 1.92 18.39 -13.65
N LYS A 7 1.72 18.96 -14.85
CA LYS A 7 2.83 19.37 -15.73
C LYS A 7 3.71 20.43 -15.07
N LYS A 8 3.10 21.47 -14.47
CA LYS A 8 3.81 22.50 -13.72
C LYS A 8 4.64 21.90 -12.58
N PHE A 9 4.08 20.97 -11.81
CA PHE A 9 4.83 20.27 -10.76
C PHE A 9 6.10 19.57 -11.27
N ILE A 10 6.07 19.05 -12.51
CA ILE A 10 7.25 18.41 -13.13
C ILE A 10 8.22 19.47 -13.65
N ASN A 11 7.72 20.51 -14.33
CA ASN A 11 8.53 21.58 -14.90
C ASN A 11 9.26 22.41 -13.84
N ASP A 12 8.62 22.60 -12.69
CA ASP A 12 9.21 23.27 -11.52
C ASP A 12 10.29 22.40 -10.84
N GLY A 13 10.63 21.22 -11.36
CA GLY A 13 11.66 20.33 -10.79
C GLY A 13 11.21 19.51 -9.57
N ARG A 14 10.02 19.78 -9.01
CA ARG A 14 9.52 19.17 -7.77
C ARG A 14 9.33 17.65 -7.87
N TYR A 15 9.10 17.12 -9.07
CA TYR A 15 9.08 15.67 -9.28
C TYR A 15 10.46 15.04 -9.12
N LEU A 16 11.52 15.71 -9.57
CA LEU A 16 12.89 15.25 -9.39
C LEU A 16 13.29 15.34 -7.91
N GLU A 17 12.99 16.45 -7.24
CA GLU A 17 13.17 16.60 -5.79
C GLU A 17 12.49 15.46 -5.01
N LEU A 18 11.24 15.14 -5.35
CA LEU A 18 10.50 14.04 -4.72
C LEU A 18 11.24 12.70 -4.85
N ARG A 19 11.84 12.44 -6.03
CA ARG A 19 12.62 11.22 -6.27
C ARG A 19 13.93 11.23 -5.50
N MET A 20 14.61 12.37 -5.45
CA MET A 20 15.86 12.52 -4.68
C MET A 20 15.62 12.31 -3.19
N GLU A 21 14.60 12.95 -2.62
CA GLU A 21 14.26 12.77 -1.19
C GLU A 21 13.88 11.32 -0.88
N LYS A 22 13.20 10.62 -1.80
CA LYS A 22 12.92 9.19 -1.63
C LYS A 22 14.19 8.35 -1.54
N GLU A 23 15.17 8.64 -2.38
CA GLU A 23 16.46 7.93 -2.39
C GLU A 23 17.28 8.24 -1.13
N LYS A 24 17.37 9.53 -0.74
CA LYS A 24 18.01 9.95 0.52
C LYS A 24 17.42 9.23 1.73
N LEU A 25 16.09 9.15 1.81
CA LEU A 25 15.40 8.42 2.88
C LEU A 25 15.74 6.94 2.90
N HIS A 26 15.92 6.30 1.74
CA HIS A 26 16.30 4.90 1.66
C HIS A 26 17.71 4.68 2.20
N ILE A 27 18.67 5.48 1.72
CA ILE A 27 20.08 5.41 2.13
C ILE A 27 20.20 5.66 3.64
N LEU A 28 19.69 6.81 4.13
CA LEU A 28 19.75 7.16 5.55
C LEU A 28 19.10 6.10 6.43
N LYS A 29 17.94 5.55 6.04
CA LYS A 29 17.28 4.49 6.80
C LYS A 29 18.16 3.24 6.90
N ASN A 30 18.86 2.85 5.84
CA ASN A 30 19.72 1.67 5.85
C ASN A 30 20.98 1.89 6.69
N THR A 31 21.61 3.06 6.60
CA THR A 31 22.80 3.40 7.41
C THR A 31 22.45 3.48 8.90
N ILE A 32 21.37 4.19 9.26
CA ILE A 32 20.89 4.27 10.66
C ILE A 32 20.55 2.88 11.19
N ARG A 33 19.92 2.02 10.37
CA ARG A 33 19.62 0.63 10.73
C ARG A 33 20.91 -0.13 11.08
N GLU A 34 21.92 -0.03 10.24
CA GLU A 34 23.19 -0.76 10.40
C GLU A 34 23.92 -0.33 11.66
N GLU A 35 24.01 0.98 11.92
CA GLU A 35 24.61 1.50 13.16
C GLU A 35 23.82 1.08 14.40
N GLN A 36 22.49 1.16 14.37
CA GLN A 36 21.67 0.71 15.50
C GLN A 36 21.82 -0.81 15.74
N ASP A 37 21.97 -1.60 14.68
CA ASP A 37 22.20 -3.04 14.78
C ASP A 37 23.57 -3.36 15.38
N GLN A 38 24.61 -2.59 15.02
CA GLN A 38 25.96 -2.71 15.61
C GLN A 38 25.97 -2.38 17.11
N LEU A 39 25.10 -1.49 17.56
CA LEU A 39 24.90 -1.18 18.97
C LEU A 39 24.09 -2.25 19.72
N ASP A 40 23.55 -3.26 19.03
CA ASP A 40 22.62 -4.27 19.54
C ASP A 40 21.38 -3.67 20.25
N ILE A 41 20.95 -2.49 19.80
CA ILE A 41 19.79 -1.80 20.36
C ILE A 41 18.55 -2.16 19.56
N LYS A 42 17.65 -2.95 20.14
CA LYS A 42 16.39 -3.31 19.47
C LYS A 42 15.51 -2.09 19.16
N ARG A 43 15.45 -1.11 20.07
CA ARG A 43 14.62 0.09 19.95
C ARG A 43 15.39 1.31 20.43
N MET A 44 15.50 2.32 19.59
CA MET A 44 16.15 3.58 19.88
C MET A 44 15.17 4.73 19.66
N VAL A 45 15.07 5.62 20.64
CA VAL A 45 14.17 6.77 20.60
C VAL A 45 15.00 8.04 20.64
N TRP A 46 14.98 8.80 19.55
CA TRP A 46 15.57 10.13 19.48
C TRP A 46 14.48 11.15 19.81
N ALA A 47 14.21 11.33 21.10
CA ALA A 47 13.09 12.12 21.60
C ALA A 47 13.12 13.58 21.11
N GLU A 48 14.29 14.22 21.13
CA GLU A 48 14.50 15.60 20.66
C GLU A 48 14.23 15.75 19.16
N LEU A 49 14.48 14.69 18.39
CA LEU A 49 14.21 14.67 16.96
C LEU A 49 12.79 14.19 16.65
N GLY A 50 12.07 13.63 17.61
CA GLY A 50 10.74 13.07 17.38
C GLY A 50 10.77 11.82 16.50
N VAL A 51 11.85 11.02 16.53
CA VAL A 51 12.05 9.85 15.67
C VAL A 51 12.27 8.59 16.51
N VAL A 52 11.78 7.45 16.02
CA VAL A 52 12.02 6.14 16.62
C VAL A 52 12.48 5.14 15.56
N GLY A 53 13.53 4.40 15.93
CA GLY A 53 14.11 3.28 15.20
C GLY A 53 13.82 1.98 15.95
N GLU A 54 13.16 1.00 15.32
CA GLU A 54 12.80 -0.26 15.98
C GLU A 54 12.94 -1.47 15.06
N PHE A 55 13.60 -2.50 15.57
CA PHE A 55 13.56 -3.84 15.00
C PHE A 55 12.35 -4.62 15.53
N GLN A 56 11.45 -4.96 14.61
CA GLN A 56 10.26 -5.77 14.91
C GLN A 56 10.35 -7.13 14.21
N ILE A 57 9.97 -8.17 14.93
CA ILE A 57 9.81 -9.51 14.37
C ILE A 57 8.50 -9.53 13.59
N TYR A 58 8.60 -9.78 12.29
CA TYR A 58 7.48 -9.89 11.38
C TYR A 58 7.32 -11.34 10.92
N LYS A 59 6.24 -11.99 11.36
CA LYS A 59 5.87 -13.33 10.89
C LYS A 59 5.08 -13.22 9.59
N ARG A 60 5.59 -13.83 8.53
CA ARG A 60 4.84 -14.02 7.28
C ARG A 60 4.01 -15.29 7.41
N PHE A 61 2.70 -15.12 7.21
CA PHE A 61 1.75 -16.22 7.19
C PHE A 61 1.43 -16.59 5.75
N ASP A 62 1.32 -17.89 5.49
CA ASP A 62 0.64 -18.41 4.32
C ASP A 62 -0.69 -19.03 4.76
N TYR A 63 -1.73 -18.82 3.95
CA TYR A 63 -3.06 -19.32 4.25
C TYR A 63 -3.35 -20.50 3.35
N ASN A 64 -3.87 -21.60 3.90
CA ASN A 64 -4.51 -22.64 3.09
C ASN A 64 -5.81 -22.07 2.51
N SER A 65 -5.66 -21.32 1.41
CA SER A 65 -6.75 -20.52 0.84
C SER A 65 -7.90 -21.39 0.33
N ILE A 66 -7.61 -22.62 -0.11
CA ILE A 66 -8.62 -23.56 -0.61
C ILE A 66 -9.51 -24.02 0.54
N GLU A 67 -8.92 -24.58 1.59
CA GLU A 67 -9.65 -25.10 2.75
C GLU A 67 -10.44 -24.00 3.47
N LEU A 68 -9.85 -22.82 3.63
CA LEU A 68 -10.53 -21.66 4.17
C LEU A 68 -11.77 -21.31 3.34
N LYS A 69 -11.67 -21.28 2.01
CA LYS A 69 -12.81 -20.97 1.13
C LYS A 69 -13.92 -22.02 1.24
N HIS A 70 -13.58 -23.31 1.32
CA HIS A 70 -14.56 -24.38 1.51
C HIS A 70 -15.33 -24.23 2.82
N ILE A 71 -14.64 -23.93 3.93
CA ILE A 71 -15.29 -23.73 5.22
C ILE A 71 -16.18 -22.50 5.20
N LEU A 72 -15.66 -21.36 4.71
CA LEU A 72 -16.44 -20.13 4.59
C LEU A 72 -17.67 -20.31 3.69
N HIS A 73 -17.58 -21.16 2.66
CA HIS A 73 -18.71 -21.51 1.82
C HIS A 73 -19.72 -22.39 2.56
N SER A 74 -19.26 -23.40 3.31
CA SER A 74 -20.13 -24.31 4.08
C SER A 74 -20.96 -23.59 5.15
N ILE A 75 -20.42 -22.52 5.75
CA ILE A 75 -21.13 -21.66 6.71
C ILE A 75 -21.85 -20.49 6.04
N GLY A 76 -21.84 -20.40 4.71
CA GLY A 76 -22.61 -19.41 3.94
C GLY A 76 -22.04 -17.98 3.93
N ILE A 77 -20.85 -17.73 4.50
CA ILE A 77 -20.31 -16.36 4.60
C ILE A 77 -19.30 -16.00 3.51
N LEU A 78 -18.76 -16.99 2.77
CA LEU A 78 -17.78 -16.75 1.70
C LEU A 78 -18.18 -15.61 0.76
N PRO A 79 -19.43 -15.50 0.27
CA PRO A 79 -19.79 -14.45 -0.67
C PRO A 79 -19.77 -13.04 -0.07
N LEU A 80 -19.95 -12.93 1.25
CA LEU A 80 -19.96 -11.65 1.98
C LEU A 80 -18.55 -11.15 2.32
N VAL A 81 -17.61 -12.09 2.52
CA VAL A 81 -16.23 -11.83 2.93
C VAL A 81 -15.22 -11.98 1.80
N SER A 82 -15.65 -12.10 0.54
CA SER A 82 -14.74 -12.27 -0.59
C SER A 82 -15.09 -11.39 -1.79
N TYR A 83 -14.17 -11.36 -2.74
CA TYR A 83 -14.33 -10.72 -4.03
C TYR A 83 -13.61 -11.54 -5.11
N ILE A 84 -14.01 -11.35 -6.37
CA ILE A 84 -13.33 -11.96 -7.52
C ILE A 84 -12.68 -10.85 -8.34
N LYS A 85 -11.40 -11.03 -8.70
CA LYS A 85 -10.71 -10.14 -9.63
C LYS A 85 -10.95 -10.66 -11.04
N GLY A 86 -11.35 -9.81 -11.98
CA GLY A 86 -11.66 -10.25 -13.34
C GLY A 86 -10.47 -10.81 -14.10
N ASN A 87 -9.23 -10.46 -13.75
CA ASN A 87 -8.04 -11.08 -14.33
C ASN A 87 -7.84 -12.55 -13.90
N ASN A 88 -8.63 -13.03 -12.94
CA ASN A 88 -8.66 -14.44 -12.58
C ASN A 88 -9.73 -15.21 -13.39
N LEU A 89 -10.64 -14.52 -14.07
CA LEU A 89 -11.72 -15.13 -14.83
C LEU A 89 -11.29 -15.43 -16.27
N THR A 90 -11.86 -16.48 -16.87
CA THR A 90 -11.74 -16.76 -18.31
C THR A 90 -12.66 -15.84 -19.12
N ASP A 91 -12.45 -15.75 -20.43
CA ASP A 91 -13.32 -14.96 -21.31
C ASP A 91 -14.78 -15.46 -21.26
N GLU A 92 -14.99 -16.78 -21.24
CA GLU A 92 -16.33 -17.38 -21.08
C GLU A 92 -16.99 -17.03 -19.74
N GLU A 93 -16.22 -16.99 -18.65
CA GLU A 93 -16.72 -16.58 -17.32
C GLU A 93 -17.04 -15.09 -17.29
N LEU A 94 -16.27 -14.26 -18.01
CA LEU A 94 -16.50 -12.82 -18.14
C LEU A 94 -17.76 -12.52 -18.95
N ASP A 95 -18.02 -13.27 -20.02
CA ASP A 95 -19.22 -13.11 -20.85
C ASP A 95 -20.50 -13.36 -20.05
N LYS A 96 -20.48 -14.33 -19.11
CA LYS A 96 -21.61 -14.63 -18.22
C LYS A 96 -21.96 -13.47 -17.27
N ILE A 97 -21.03 -12.54 -17.04
CA ILE A 97 -21.16 -11.48 -16.03
C ILE A 97 -20.98 -10.08 -16.64
N ASP A 98 -21.11 -9.95 -17.95
CA ASP A 98 -20.89 -8.73 -18.72
C ASP A 98 -21.76 -7.55 -18.26
N HIS A 99 -22.99 -7.84 -17.83
CA HIS A 99 -24.00 -6.92 -17.34
C HIS A 99 -23.78 -6.48 -15.89
N ILE A 100 -22.83 -7.11 -15.18
CA ILE A 100 -22.50 -6.76 -13.80
C ILE A 100 -21.43 -5.66 -13.81
N PHE A 101 -21.77 -4.48 -13.30
CA PHE A 101 -20.84 -3.35 -13.20
C PHE A 101 -19.72 -3.63 -12.18
N PRO A 102 -18.46 -3.83 -12.61
CA PRO A 102 -17.37 -4.05 -11.69
C PRO A 102 -16.91 -2.75 -11.04
N ARG A 103 -16.31 -2.87 -9.86
CA ARG A 103 -15.54 -1.75 -9.29
C ARG A 103 -14.19 -1.65 -10.00
N LYS A 104 -13.96 -0.56 -10.73
CA LYS A 104 -12.67 -0.22 -11.32
C LYS A 104 -12.07 1.00 -10.60
N LYS A 105 -10.74 1.01 -10.42
CA LYS A 105 -10.00 2.19 -9.95
C LYS A 105 -9.09 2.67 -11.06
N ARG A 106 -9.22 3.93 -11.43
CA ARG A 106 -8.30 4.60 -12.36
C ARG A 106 -7.17 5.26 -11.60
N TYR A 107 -5.96 5.20 -12.14
CA TYR A 107 -4.81 5.89 -11.61
C TYR A 107 -3.92 6.45 -12.72
N LEU A 108 -3.38 7.65 -12.50
CA LEU A 108 -2.52 8.33 -13.46
C LEU A 108 -1.07 7.97 -13.19
N ARG A 109 -0.38 7.34 -14.13
CA ARG A 109 1.05 7.04 -14.03
C ARG A 109 1.84 8.00 -14.91
N PHE A 110 2.99 8.45 -14.42
CA PHE A 110 3.93 9.25 -15.19
C PHE A 110 5.15 8.42 -15.55
N TYR A 111 5.57 8.52 -16.80
CA TYR A 111 6.75 7.89 -17.39
C TYR A 111 7.70 8.98 -17.87
N PRO A 112 8.71 9.35 -17.07
CA PRO A 112 9.66 10.39 -17.47
C PRO A 112 10.49 9.95 -18.69
N ASN A 113 10.82 10.89 -19.57
CA ASN A 113 11.71 10.63 -20.70
C ASN A 113 13.19 10.69 -20.30
N GLN A 114 14.08 10.28 -21.20
CA GLN A 114 15.53 10.28 -20.94
C GLN A 114 16.07 11.68 -20.62
N LYS A 115 15.54 12.74 -21.22
CA LYS A 115 15.97 14.13 -20.95
C LYS A 115 15.77 14.51 -19.48
N LEU A 116 14.58 14.24 -18.92
CA LEU A 116 14.31 14.51 -17.51
C LEU A 116 15.16 13.63 -16.58
N MET A 117 15.48 12.40 -17.01
CA MET A 117 16.32 11.48 -16.24
C MET A 117 17.79 11.89 -16.23
N GLN A 118 18.32 12.48 -17.30
CA GLN A 118 19.71 12.96 -17.36
C GLN A 118 19.98 14.15 -16.43
N CYS A 119 18.94 14.92 -16.08
CA CYS A 119 19.02 15.93 -15.01
C CYS A 119 19.22 15.30 -13.61
N GLN A 120 19.12 13.98 -13.45
CA GLN A 120 19.47 13.25 -12.23
C GLN A 120 20.99 13.01 -12.16
N ASN A 121 21.78 14.07 -12.20
CA ASN A 121 23.11 14.00 -11.59
C ASN A 121 22.88 13.91 -10.08
N VAL A 122 22.76 12.69 -9.55
CA VAL A 122 22.78 12.45 -8.11
C VAL A 122 24.18 12.86 -7.66
N PRO A 123 24.37 14.00 -6.96
CA PRO A 123 25.66 14.30 -6.39
C PRO A 123 25.85 13.29 -5.26
N VAL A 124 26.95 12.51 -5.30
CA VAL A 124 27.85 12.11 -4.20
C VAL A 124 27.26 12.05 -2.77
N PHE A 125 25.99 11.69 -2.58
CA PHE A 125 25.34 11.74 -1.26
C PHE A 125 25.89 10.62 -0.36
N ASN A 126 26.31 9.50 -0.96
CA ASN A 126 26.84 8.37 -0.22
C ASN A 126 28.15 8.67 0.52
N THR A 127 29.00 9.54 0.00
CA THR A 127 30.33 9.77 0.59
C THR A 127 30.24 10.66 1.83
N GLU A 128 29.35 11.64 1.82
CA GLU A 128 29.17 12.60 2.94
C GLU A 128 28.40 12.01 4.13
N ILE A 129 27.52 11.02 3.91
CA ILE A 129 26.73 10.43 5.01
C ILE A 129 27.60 9.62 5.98
N ASN A 130 28.65 8.97 5.49
CA ASN A 130 29.45 8.07 6.31
C ASN A 130 30.20 8.84 7.42
N ASP A 131 30.53 10.11 7.17
CA ASP A 131 31.27 10.96 8.11
C ASP A 131 30.38 11.56 9.20
N LEU A 132 29.05 11.51 9.03
CA LEU A 132 28.11 12.01 10.02
C LEU A 132 28.00 11.05 11.20
N ASN A 133 27.67 11.57 12.38
CA ASN A 133 27.29 10.73 13.51
C ASN A 133 25.82 10.27 13.41
N LEU A 134 25.43 9.29 14.24
CA LEU A 134 24.09 8.71 14.21
C LEU A 134 22.98 9.76 14.42
N ILE A 135 23.19 10.73 15.30
CA ILE A 135 22.18 11.76 15.61
C ILE A 135 21.99 12.69 14.41
N GLU A 136 23.07 13.10 13.76
CA GLU A 136 23.05 13.91 12.53
C GLU A 136 22.35 13.18 11.39
N LYS A 137 22.61 11.87 11.21
CA LYS A 137 21.91 11.05 10.20
C LYS A 137 20.41 11.01 10.47
N VAL A 138 20.00 10.86 11.72
CA VAL A 138 18.58 10.84 12.11
C VAL A 138 17.94 12.21 11.88
N ASP A 139 18.65 13.31 12.15
CA ASP A 139 18.14 14.64 11.88
C ASP A 139 17.99 14.91 10.38
N LEU A 140 18.99 14.56 9.57
CA LEU A 140 18.88 14.62 8.11
C LEU A 140 17.73 13.76 7.60
N TRP A 141 17.56 12.55 8.14
CA TRP A 141 16.43 11.70 7.78
C TRP A 141 15.10 12.37 8.07
N ARG A 142 14.96 13.00 9.25
CA ARG A 142 13.76 13.73 9.66
C ARG A 142 13.46 14.90 8.71
N GLN A 143 14.47 15.69 8.36
CA GLN A 143 14.32 16.83 7.44
C GLN A 143 13.91 16.35 6.04
N SER A 144 14.61 15.36 5.49
CA SER A 144 14.27 14.73 4.21
C SER A 144 12.87 14.13 4.22
N TYR A 145 12.47 13.52 5.33
CA TYR A 145 11.17 12.89 5.48
C TYR A 145 10.03 13.90 5.41
N ARG A 146 10.21 15.06 6.06
CA ARG A 146 9.24 16.16 6.00
C ARG A 146 9.08 16.68 4.58
N ASN A 147 10.19 16.89 3.87
CA ASN A 147 10.18 17.37 2.49
C ASN A 147 9.51 16.36 1.56
N PHE A 148 9.87 15.07 1.69
CA PHE A 148 9.26 13.97 0.96
C PHE A 148 7.75 13.92 1.18
N GLU A 149 7.26 13.96 2.43
CA GLU A 149 5.82 13.91 2.71
C GLU A 149 5.08 15.09 2.08
N GLN A 150 5.63 16.31 2.15
CA GLN A 150 5.03 17.50 1.53
C GLN A 150 4.95 17.38 0.00
N LEU A 151 6.04 16.97 -0.64
CA LEU A 151 6.12 16.76 -2.09
C LEU A 151 5.21 15.62 -2.54
N ASN A 152 5.20 14.49 -1.82
CA ASN A 152 4.39 13.33 -2.13
C ASN A 152 2.88 13.63 -1.97
N ASN A 153 2.50 14.39 -0.94
CA ASN A 153 1.12 14.82 -0.76
C ASN A 153 0.68 15.76 -1.88
N SER A 154 1.53 16.71 -2.27
CA SER A 154 1.27 17.60 -3.40
C SER A 154 1.13 16.81 -4.70
N TRP A 155 2.07 15.92 -4.99
CA TRP A 155 2.05 15.04 -6.16
C TRP A 155 0.78 14.19 -6.24
N ASN A 156 0.40 13.53 -5.14
CA ASN A 156 -0.81 12.70 -5.10
C ASN A 156 -2.09 13.53 -5.22
N ARG A 157 -2.10 14.76 -4.69
CA ARG A 157 -3.22 15.70 -4.87
C ARG A 157 -3.37 16.10 -6.34
N GLU A 158 -2.29 16.56 -6.97
CA GLU A 158 -2.35 16.98 -8.39
C GLU A 158 -2.73 15.80 -9.29
N ARG A 159 -2.26 14.58 -9.02
CA ARG A 159 -2.70 13.37 -9.73
C ARG A 159 -4.20 13.11 -9.60
N LYS A 160 -4.78 13.28 -8.40
CA LYS A 160 -6.23 13.10 -8.19
C LYS A 160 -7.04 14.16 -8.94
N ILE A 161 -6.60 15.42 -8.92
CA ILE A 161 -7.25 16.52 -9.64
C ILE A 161 -7.15 16.29 -11.16
N ALA A 162 -5.98 15.88 -11.65
CA ALA A 162 -5.78 15.52 -13.04
C ALA A 162 -6.75 14.41 -13.46
N LEU A 163 -6.84 13.30 -12.70
CA LEU A 163 -7.75 12.19 -12.96
C LEU A 163 -9.24 12.56 -13.04
N ALA A 164 -9.66 13.62 -12.35
CA ALA A 164 -11.04 14.12 -12.41
C ALA A 164 -11.29 15.08 -13.59
N SER A 165 -10.25 15.41 -14.37
CA SER A 165 -10.38 16.36 -15.48
C SER A 165 -11.04 15.69 -16.71
N PRO A 166 -11.99 16.37 -17.39
CA PRO A 166 -12.66 15.83 -18.57
C PRO A 166 -11.71 15.48 -19.71
N GLU A 167 -10.57 16.18 -19.81
CA GLU A 167 -9.53 15.95 -20.80
C GLU A 167 -8.96 14.52 -20.75
N LEU A 168 -9.03 13.87 -19.58
CA LEU A 168 -8.54 12.52 -19.32
C LEU A 168 -9.61 11.42 -19.52
N SER A 169 -10.83 11.76 -19.95
CA SER A 169 -11.87 10.74 -20.21
C SER A 169 -11.76 10.11 -21.61
N ILE A 170 -11.10 10.80 -22.55
CA ILE A 170 -11.07 10.43 -23.98
C ILE A 170 -9.80 9.66 -24.34
N ASN A 171 -8.64 10.14 -23.89
CA ASN A 171 -7.35 9.54 -24.22
C ASN A 171 -6.77 8.79 -23.01
N THR A 172 -6.09 7.67 -23.25
CA THR A 172 -5.45 6.87 -22.19
C THR A 172 -3.98 7.22 -22.00
N LYS A 173 -3.36 7.89 -22.98
CA LYS A 173 -1.96 8.32 -22.96
C LYS A 173 -1.82 9.77 -23.41
N PHE A 174 -0.97 10.52 -22.73
CA PHE A 174 -0.75 11.94 -22.95
C PHE A 174 0.75 12.21 -22.96
N PRO A 175 1.39 12.25 -24.15
CA PRO A 175 2.77 12.67 -24.25
C PRO A 175 2.89 14.16 -23.88
N PHE A 176 4.03 14.50 -23.31
CA PHE A 176 4.40 15.82 -22.84
C PHE A 176 5.94 15.97 -22.92
N GLU A 177 6.45 17.20 -22.88
CA GLU A 177 7.87 17.52 -23.07
C GLU A 177 8.83 16.73 -22.15
N CYS A 178 8.45 16.47 -20.89
CA CYS A 178 9.29 15.73 -19.94
C CYS A 178 8.94 14.23 -19.83
N GLY A 179 7.99 13.71 -20.60
CA GLY A 179 7.58 12.32 -20.52
C GLY A 179 6.15 12.04 -20.96
N THR A 180 5.60 10.91 -20.55
CA THR A 180 4.23 10.50 -20.91
C THR A 180 3.42 10.23 -19.66
N PHE A 181 2.21 10.77 -19.59
CA PHE A 181 1.20 10.32 -18.65
C PHE A 181 0.38 9.19 -19.25
N SER A 182 0.05 8.18 -18.46
CA SER A 182 -0.88 7.11 -18.86
C SER A 182 -1.90 6.88 -17.77
N ILE A 183 -3.15 6.76 -18.17
CA ILE A 183 -4.23 6.32 -17.29
C ILE A 183 -4.20 4.81 -17.30
N LEU A 184 -4.12 4.24 -16.10
CA LEU A 184 -4.16 2.81 -15.89
C LEU A 184 -5.44 2.49 -15.11
N GLU A 185 -6.10 1.41 -15.50
CA GLU A 185 -7.22 0.86 -14.76
C GLU A 185 -6.75 -0.34 -13.95
N SER A 186 -7.17 -0.42 -12.69
CA SER A 186 -7.02 -1.66 -11.94
C SER A 186 -7.86 -2.75 -12.59
N PRO A 187 -7.46 -4.03 -12.49
CA PRO A 187 -8.33 -5.14 -12.84
C PRO A 187 -9.72 -4.96 -12.20
N PRO A 188 -10.81 -5.28 -12.92
CA PRO A 188 -12.16 -5.15 -12.39
C PRO A 188 -12.30 -6.05 -11.14
N ILE A 189 -12.94 -5.52 -10.11
CA ILE A 189 -13.23 -6.25 -8.88
C ILE A 189 -14.74 -6.42 -8.77
N TYR A 190 -15.17 -7.68 -8.71
CA TYR A 190 -16.55 -8.08 -8.57
C TYR A 190 -16.80 -8.57 -7.13
N ARG A 191 -17.96 -8.25 -6.58
CA ARG A 191 -18.35 -8.82 -5.28
C ARG A 191 -18.86 -10.23 -5.48
N THR A 192 -18.41 -11.17 -4.67
CA THR A 192 -18.75 -12.59 -4.84
C THR A 192 -20.24 -12.86 -4.64
N ASP A 193 -20.92 -12.12 -3.76
CA ASP A 193 -22.37 -12.27 -3.51
C ASP A 193 -23.24 -11.99 -4.73
N ILE A 194 -22.80 -11.11 -5.64
CA ILE A 194 -23.52 -10.83 -6.89
C ILE A 194 -23.27 -11.96 -7.91
N LEU A 195 -22.10 -12.60 -7.87
CA LEU A 195 -21.67 -13.58 -8.87
C LEU A 195 -22.24 -14.99 -8.64
N ILE A 196 -22.79 -15.29 -7.45
CA ILE A 196 -23.34 -16.63 -7.13
C ILE A 196 -24.42 -17.07 -8.12
N GLY A 197 -25.21 -16.13 -8.64
CA GLY A 197 -26.28 -16.43 -9.59
C GLY A 197 -25.81 -16.72 -11.02
N PHE A 198 -24.54 -16.49 -11.34
CA PHE A 198 -24.02 -16.51 -12.71
C PHE A 198 -22.85 -17.47 -12.91
N LEU A 199 -22.05 -17.67 -11.86
CA LEU A 199 -20.92 -18.58 -11.85
C LEU A 199 -21.24 -19.79 -10.97
N ASP A 200 -20.75 -20.95 -11.38
CA ASP A 200 -20.86 -22.17 -10.59
C ASP A 200 -20.00 -22.11 -9.31
N THR A 201 -20.38 -22.94 -8.34
CA THR A 201 -19.74 -22.96 -7.02
C THR A 201 -18.25 -23.29 -7.08
N GLU A 202 -17.84 -24.18 -7.99
CA GLU A 202 -16.43 -24.56 -8.12
C GLU A 202 -15.59 -23.38 -8.63
N THR A 203 -16.09 -22.67 -9.63
CA THR A 203 -15.49 -21.42 -10.12
C THR A 203 -15.35 -20.40 -8.99
N ILE A 204 -16.40 -20.18 -8.20
CA ILE A 204 -16.34 -19.24 -7.06
C ILE A 204 -15.28 -19.68 -6.04
N LEU A 205 -15.29 -20.96 -5.65
CA LEU A 205 -14.32 -21.50 -4.69
C LEU A 205 -12.89 -21.40 -5.22
N LYS A 206 -12.66 -21.56 -6.52
CA LYS A 206 -11.33 -21.45 -7.12
C LYS A 206 -10.84 -20.00 -7.21
N LYS A 207 -11.71 -19.07 -7.63
CA LYS A 207 -11.33 -17.71 -8.03
C LYS A 207 -11.52 -16.64 -6.97
N ALA A 208 -12.35 -16.89 -5.96
CA ALA A 208 -12.60 -15.95 -4.87
C ALA A 208 -11.33 -15.65 -4.06
N VAL A 209 -11.20 -14.38 -3.70
CA VAL A 209 -10.16 -13.85 -2.81
C VAL A 209 -10.84 -13.38 -1.53
N VAL A 210 -10.45 -13.98 -0.41
CA VAL A 210 -11.00 -13.64 0.91
C VAL A 210 -10.43 -12.28 1.37
N ASP A 211 -11.33 -11.38 1.75
CA ASP A 211 -11.01 -10.13 2.41
C ASP A 211 -10.85 -10.40 3.91
N ILE A 212 -9.61 -10.54 4.36
CA ILE A 212 -9.28 -10.87 5.75
C ILE A 212 -9.80 -9.81 6.72
N VAL A 213 -9.85 -8.53 6.32
CA VAL A 213 -10.35 -7.45 7.19
C VAL A 213 -11.86 -7.60 7.41
N LYS A 214 -12.61 -7.98 6.37
CA LYS A 214 -14.03 -8.32 6.51
C LYS A 214 -14.22 -9.61 7.30
N LEU A 215 -13.38 -10.61 7.07
CA LEU A 215 -13.45 -11.87 7.80
C LEU A 215 -13.24 -11.67 9.31
N GLU A 216 -12.32 -10.79 9.71
CA GLU A 216 -12.16 -10.37 11.11
C GLU A 216 -13.43 -9.71 11.69
N ASP A 217 -14.13 -8.87 10.91
CA ASP A 217 -15.38 -8.25 11.34
C ASP A 217 -16.49 -9.30 11.54
N PHE A 218 -16.54 -10.35 10.71
CA PHE A 218 -17.47 -11.48 10.86
C PHE A 218 -17.10 -12.39 12.03
N ALA A 219 -15.80 -12.64 12.23
CA ALA A 219 -15.31 -13.39 13.39
C ALA A 219 -15.64 -12.69 14.70
N ALA A 220 -15.50 -11.35 14.73
CA ALA A 220 -15.87 -10.56 15.89
C ALA A 220 -17.36 -10.67 16.24
N ARG A 221 -18.24 -10.79 15.23
CA ARG A 221 -19.70 -11.02 15.39
C ARG A 221 -20.08 -12.47 15.73
N GLY A 222 -19.11 -13.36 15.94
CA GLY A 222 -19.37 -14.76 16.31
C GLY A 222 -19.71 -15.71 15.16
N PHE A 223 -19.65 -15.28 13.89
CA PHE A 223 -19.91 -16.17 12.74
C PHE A 223 -18.80 -17.22 12.52
N ILE A 224 -17.59 -16.95 13.01
CA ILE A 224 -16.47 -17.88 12.95
C ILE A 224 -15.54 -17.63 14.15
N ASN A 225 -15.01 -18.69 14.75
CA ASN A 225 -14.06 -18.52 15.84
C ASN A 225 -12.70 -18.09 15.28
N PHE A 226 -12.11 -17.08 15.91
CA PHE A 226 -10.79 -16.59 15.51
C PHE A 226 -9.70 -17.65 15.71
N SER A 227 -9.87 -18.59 16.65
CA SER A 227 -8.96 -19.75 16.80
C SER A 227 -8.93 -20.60 15.53
N ASP A 228 -10.08 -20.79 14.90
CA ASP A 228 -10.22 -21.67 13.75
C ASP A 228 -9.56 -21.04 12.53
N LEU A 229 -9.66 -19.71 12.38
CA LEU A 229 -8.89 -18.95 11.40
C LEU A 229 -7.36 -19.12 11.56
N LYS A 230 -6.87 -19.39 12.78
CA LYS A 230 -5.45 -19.67 13.00
C LYS A 230 -5.04 -21.06 12.52
N LEU A 231 -5.96 -22.01 12.38
CA LEU A 231 -5.65 -23.34 11.86
C LEU A 231 -5.31 -23.29 10.37
N PHE A 232 -5.93 -22.36 9.62
CA PHE A 232 -5.69 -22.19 8.19
C PHE A 232 -4.47 -21.32 7.87
N ARG A 233 -3.69 -20.89 8.86
CA ARG A 233 -2.49 -20.08 8.64
C ARG A 233 -1.25 -20.78 9.17
N LYS A 234 -0.25 -20.92 8.31
CA LYS A 234 1.08 -21.43 8.68
C LYS A 234 2.07 -20.28 8.68
N VAL A 235 2.92 -20.20 9.71
CA VAL A 235 4.08 -19.30 9.67
C VAL A 235 5.06 -19.91 8.68
N VAL A 236 5.32 -19.20 7.59
CA VAL A 236 6.26 -19.65 6.54
C VAL A 236 7.61 -18.98 6.69
N ASP A 237 7.64 -17.78 7.26
CA ASP A 237 8.88 -17.03 7.42
C ASP A 237 8.78 -16.09 8.63
N VAL A 238 9.91 -15.84 9.28
CA VAL A 238 10.04 -14.93 10.42
C VAL A 238 11.17 -13.95 10.10
N GLN A 239 10.79 -12.74 9.69
CA GLN A 239 11.72 -11.71 9.26
C GLN A 239 11.93 -10.67 10.36
N ARG A 240 13.18 -10.28 10.61
CA ARG A 240 13.48 -9.08 11.41
C ARG A 240 13.38 -7.86 10.48
N ARG A 241 12.42 -6.96 10.74
CA ARG A 241 12.19 -5.75 9.95
C ARG A 241 12.52 -4.50 10.75
N TYR A 242 13.19 -3.56 10.10
CA TYR A 242 13.53 -2.27 10.69
C TYR A 242 12.52 -1.18 10.30
N TRP A 243 12.03 -0.48 11.31
CA TRP A 243 11.14 0.65 11.20
C TRP A 243 11.87 1.91 11.66
N LEU A 244 11.85 2.94 10.81
CA LEU A 244 12.29 4.28 11.16
C LEU A 244 11.12 5.20 10.86
N ILE A 245 10.48 5.73 11.91
CA ILE A 245 9.25 6.50 11.81
C ILE A 245 9.28 7.67 12.79
N THR A 246 8.46 8.68 12.54
CA THR A 246 8.26 9.76 13.51
C THR A 246 7.42 9.26 14.69
N LEU A 247 7.66 9.81 15.88
CA LEU A 247 6.87 9.54 17.09
C LEU A 247 5.38 9.87 16.88
N GLN A 248 5.06 10.87 16.04
CA GLN A 248 3.67 11.15 15.68
C GLN A 248 3.04 9.99 14.91
N LYS A 249 3.70 9.45 13.88
CA LYS A 249 3.15 8.30 13.12
C LYS A 249 3.06 7.04 13.98
N GLU A 250 3.95 6.87 14.95
CA GLU A 250 3.84 5.79 15.93
C GLU A 250 2.58 5.94 16.80
N LYS A 251 2.32 7.15 17.33
CA LYS A 251 1.09 7.46 18.08
C LYS A 251 -0.16 7.23 17.24
N ASP A 252 -0.18 7.72 16.01
CA ASP A 252 -1.33 7.54 15.10
C ASP A 252 -1.60 6.05 14.82
N LYS A 253 -0.54 5.25 14.63
CA LYS A 253 -0.64 3.79 14.47
C LYS A 253 -1.24 3.15 15.73
N LYS A 254 -0.82 3.56 16.92
CA LYS A 254 -1.37 3.06 18.19
C LYS A 254 -2.85 3.39 18.33
N VAL A 255 -3.24 4.64 18.08
CA VAL A 255 -4.65 5.09 18.13
C VAL A 255 -5.51 4.33 17.11
N TYR A 256 -5.01 4.11 15.90
CA TYR A 256 -5.70 3.29 14.90
C TYR A 256 -5.99 1.87 15.42
N TRP A 257 -5.00 1.21 16.02
CA TRP A 257 -5.17 -0.14 16.56
C TRP A 257 -6.12 -0.18 17.76
N GLU A 258 -6.05 0.81 18.66
CA GLU A 258 -6.99 0.93 19.78
C GLU A 258 -8.43 1.09 19.28
N ASN A 259 -8.65 1.95 18.28
CA ASN A 259 -9.97 2.13 17.68
C ASN A 259 -10.46 0.87 16.94
N ARG A 260 -9.55 0.16 16.25
CA ARG A 260 -9.85 -1.12 15.61
C ARG A 260 -10.28 -2.17 16.64
N LEU A 261 -9.57 -2.29 17.76
CA LEU A 261 -9.91 -3.21 18.84
C LEU A 261 -11.25 -2.86 19.50
N LYS A 262 -11.51 -1.56 19.74
CA LYS A 262 -12.82 -1.09 20.24
C LYS A 262 -13.96 -1.48 19.30
N LYS A 263 -13.79 -1.25 17.99
CA LYS A 263 -14.78 -1.66 16.98
C LYS A 263 -15.04 -3.16 17.02
N LEU A 264 -13.99 -3.99 17.07
CA LEU A 264 -14.15 -5.44 17.14
C LEU A 264 -14.83 -5.88 18.44
N SER A 265 -14.50 -5.25 19.58
CA SER A 265 -15.17 -5.51 20.86
C SER A 265 -16.64 -5.10 20.88
N MET A 266 -17.03 -4.02 20.18
CA MET A 266 -18.44 -3.66 20.02
C MET A 266 -19.18 -4.66 19.14
N LEU A 267 -18.53 -5.16 18.09
CA LEU A 267 -19.11 -6.17 17.21
C LEU A 267 -19.31 -7.52 17.91
N SER A 268 -18.53 -7.84 18.94
CA SER A 268 -18.70 -9.07 19.72
C SER A 268 -19.75 -9.01 20.81
N GLN A 269 -20.38 -7.84 21.02
CA GLN A 269 -21.46 -7.65 21.99
C GLN A 269 -22.85 -7.69 21.33
N ILE A 270 -22.92 -7.81 20.00
CA ILE A 270 -24.13 -7.91 19.18
C ILE A 270 -24.29 -9.37 18.75
#